data_AF-A0A1G8DF57-F1
#
_entry.id   AF-A0A1G8DF57-F1
#
_cell.length_a   1.000
_cell.length_b   1.000
_cell.length_c   1.000
_cell.angle_alpha   90.00
_cell.angle_beta   90.00
_cell.angle_gamma   90.00
#
_symmetry.space_group_name_H-M   'P 1'
#
loop_
_entity.id
_entity.type
_entity.pdbx_description
1 polymer ?
#
loop_
_entity_poly.entity_id
_entity_poly.type
_entity_poly.pdbx_seq_one_letter_code
_entity_poly.pdbx_strand_id
1 'polypeptide(L)'
;MSVLTVLAVSTLVGCAAEPVRASAGSYVGRTVAEAIKAAPEGDAANSYDLSTEVLDEEPTMDAATDAPSSFEVVAACYDGAELHLGVIPLTGVTNDIRERARAGEYDKLVPGCN
;
A
#
# COMPACT_ATOMS: atom_id res chain seq x y z
N MET A 1 -42.26 38.06 35.81
CA MET A 1 -40.96 38.31 35.15
C MET A 1 -40.33 36.95 34.93
N SER A 2 -40.41 36.43 33.69
CA SER A 2 -39.96 35.09 33.34
C SER A 2 -38.91 35.19 32.24
N VAL A 3 -37.65 34.90 32.54
CA VAL A 3 -36.66 34.53 31.52
C VAL A 3 -35.55 33.74 32.21
N LEU A 4 -35.31 32.50 31.78
CA LEU A 4 -33.96 31.90 31.74
C LEU A 4 -34.03 30.60 30.93
N THR A 5 -33.95 30.76 29.62
CA THR A 5 -33.70 29.68 28.66
C THR A 5 -32.18 29.48 28.60
N VAL A 6 -31.67 28.41 29.22
CA VAL A 6 -30.26 28.02 29.11
C VAL A 6 -30.13 27.22 27.82
N LEU A 7 -29.57 27.85 26.77
CA LEU A 7 -29.10 27.15 25.57
C LEU A 7 -27.87 26.31 25.95
N ALA A 8 -28.05 25.00 26.01
CA ALA A 8 -26.95 24.05 26.03
C ALA A 8 -26.34 23.98 24.63
N VAL A 9 -25.18 24.61 24.44
CA VAL A 9 -24.34 24.43 23.25
C VAL A 9 -23.61 23.11 23.42
N SER A 10 -24.14 22.04 22.84
CA SER A 10 -23.47 20.75 22.72
C SER A 10 -22.28 20.91 21.77
N THR A 11 -21.09 21.08 22.31
CA THR A 11 -19.85 21.00 21.55
C THR A 11 -19.70 19.57 21.04
N LEU A 12 -19.96 19.38 19.74
CA LEU A 12 -19.52 18.21 18.99
C LEU A 12 -17.99 18.22 19.03
N VAL A 13 -17.42 17.60 20.06
CA VAL A 13 -16.04 17.12 20.04
C VAL A 13 -16.04 16.02 18.99
N GLY A 14 -15.85 16.42 17.74
CA GLY A 14 -15.49 15.50 16.67
C GLY A 14 -14.15 14.92 17.06
N CYS A 15 -14.17 13.72 17.63
CA CYS A 15 -13.02 12.84 17.63
C CYS A 15 -12.65 12.66 16.15
N ALA A 16 -11.69 13.45 15.66
CA ALA A 16 -11.01 13.15 14.43
C ALA A 16 -10.32 11.82 14.68
N ALA A 17 -10.95 10.72 14.23
CA ALA A 17 -10.30 9.43 14.19
C ALA A 17 -9.08 9.63 13.30
N GLU A 18 -7.89 9.54 13.89
CA GLU A 18 -6.65 9.57 13.14
C GLU A 18 -6.74 8.49 12.05
N PRO A 19 -6.37 8.79 10.79
CA PRO A 19 -6.45 7.83 9.72
C PRO A 19 -5.62 6.60 10.10
N VAL A 20 -6.31 5.49 10.34
CA VAL A 20 -5.67 4.21 10.66
C VAL A 20 -4.93 3.77 9.41
N ARG A 21 -3.60 3.88 9.44
CA ARG A 21 -2.72 3.36 8.40
C ARG A 21 -3.00 1.87 8.20
N ALA A 22 -3.34 1.47 6.98
CA ALA A 22 -3.57 0.07 6.67
C ALA A 22 -2.29 -0.76 6.92
N SER A 23 -2.41 -2.04 7.23
CA SER A 23 -1.23 -2.90 7.30
C SER A 23 -0.60 -3.03 5.92
N ALA A 24 0.73 -3.07 5.82
CA ALA A 24 1.41 -3.16 4.53
C ALA A 24 1.00 -4.42 3.74
N GLY A 25 0.83 -5.57 4.43
CA GLY A 25 0.32 -6.79 3.81
C GLY A 25 -1.08 -6.67 3.17
N SER A 26 -1.87 -5.63 3.50
CA SER A 26 -3.17 -5.39 2.87
C SER A 26 -3.08 -4.91 1.41
N TYR A 27 -1.89 -4.51 0.96
CA TYR A 27 -1.60 -4.11 -0.43
C TYR A 27 -1.21 -5.29 -1.33
N VAL A 28 -0.78 -6.42 -0.75
CA VAL A 28 -0.37 -7.62 -1.51
C VAL A 28 -1.56 -8.18 -2.30
N GLY A 29 -1.33 -8.47 -3.58
CA GLY A 29 -2.33 -8.93 -4.54
C GLY A 29 -3.18 -7.83 -5.16
N ARG A 30 -2.90 -6.55 -4.86
CA ARG A 30 -3.48 -5.40 -5.57
C ARG A 30 -2.58 -4.97 -6.71
N THR A 31 -3.13 -4.22 -7.65
CA THR A 31 -2.29 -3.47 -8.59
C THR A 31 -1.55 -2.34 -7.86
N VAL A 32 -0.42 -1.90 -8.41
CA VAL A 32 0.32 -0.75 -7.83
C VAL A 32 -0.57 0.50 -7.82
N ALA A 33 -1.42 0.69 -8.82
CA ALA A 33 -2.35 1.82 -8.89
C ALA A 33 -3.36 1.82 -7.73
N GLU A 34 -3.89 0.66 -7.36
CA GLU A 34 -4.79 0.49 -6.23
C GLU A 34 -4.06 0.64 -4.89
N ALA A 35 -2.81 0.18 -4.79
CA ALA A 35 -2.00 0.34 -3.60
C ALA A 35 -1.68 1.82 -3.33
N ILE A 36 -1.21 2.57 -4.35
CA ILE A 36 -0.94 4.00 -4.26
C ILE A 36 -2.19 4.79 -3.88
N LYS A 37 -3.34 4.47 -4.50
CA LYS A 37 -4.61 5.13 -4.19
C LYS A 37 -5.09 4.86 -2.75
N ALA A 38 -4.74 3.71 -2.19
CA ALA A 38 -5.12 3.33 -0.83
C ALA A 38 -4.11 3.77 0.24
N ALA A 39 -2.91 4.18 -0.16
CA ALA A 39 -1.90 4.67 0.76
C ALA A 39 -2.36 5.99 1.42
N PRO A 40 -2.03 6.24 2.70
CA PRO A 40 -2.33 7.50 3.35
C PRO A 40 -1.73 8.69 2.59
N GLU A 41 -2.46 9.80 2.55
CA GLU A 41 -1.94 11.04 1.97
C GLU A 41 -0.66 11.48 2.70
N GLY A 42 0.42 11.69 1.95
CA GLY A 42 1.72 12.10 2.49
C GLY A 42 2.74 10.97 2.68
N ASP A 43 2.33 9.71 2.62
CA ASP A 43 3.26 8.58 2.56
C ASP A 43 3.89 8.52 1.17
N ALA A 44 5.22 8.53 1.10
CA ALA A 44 5.93 8.24 -0.16
C ALA A 44 5.79 6.75 -0.48
N ALA A 45 5.48 6.41 -1.74
CA ALA A 45 5.39 5.03 -2.19
C ALA A 45 6.53 4.73 -3.18
N ASN A 46 7.40 3.81 -2.81
CA ASN A 46 8.51 3.32 -3.63
C ASN A 46 8.13 1.94 -4.18
N SER A 47 8.22 1.75 -5.49
CA SER A 47 7.96 0.46 -6.14
C SER A 47 9.25 -0.14 -6.70
N TYR A 48 9.44 -1.44 -6.51
CA TYR A 48 10.62 -2.19 -6.93
C TYR A 48 10.18 -3.38 -7.78
N ASP A 49 10.63 -3.42 -9.02
CA ASP A 49 10.37 -4.54 -9.92
C ASP A 49 11.18 -5.76 -9.46
N LEU A 50 10.46 -6.82 -9.10
CA LEU A 50 11.02 -8.10 -8.64
C LEU A 50 10.92 -9.19 -9.72
N SER A 51 10.75 -8.82 -10.99
CA SER A 51 10.60 -9.79 -12.09
C SER A 51 11.78 -10.76 -12.17
N THR A 52 13.00 -10.30 -11.93
CA THR A 52 14.18 -11.16 -11.97
C THR A 52 14.16 -12.20 -10.85
N GLU A 53 13.85 -11.79 -9.63
CA GLU A 53 13.89 -12.67 -8.45
C GLU A 53 12.68 -13.61 -8.37
N VAL A 54 11.51 -13.19 -8.88
CA VAL A 54 10.25 -13.93 -8.76
C VAL A 54 9.92 -14.72 -10.03
N LEU A 55 10.21 -14.16 -11.21
CA LEU A 55 9.84 -14.73 -12.51
C LEU A 55 11.05 -15.21 -13.34
N ASP A 56 12.28 -14.87 -12.94
CA ASP A 56 13.49 -15.07 -13.76
C ASP A 56 13.42 -14.32 -15.12
N GLU A 57 12.79 -13.14 -15.10
CA GLU A 57 12.58 -12.29 -16.27
C GLU A 57 13.29 -10.92 -16.10
N GLU A 58 13.61 -10.26 -17.22
CA GLU A 58 14.16 -8.90 -17.21
C GLU A 58 13.10 -7.92 -16.66
N PRO A 59 13.46 -6.98 -15.77
CA PRO A 59 12.51 -6.00 -15.23
C PRO A 59 11.94 -5.13 -16.35
N THR A 60 10.64 -4.89 -16.30
CA THR A 60 9.89 -4.14 -17.32
C THR A 60 9.27 -2.86 -16.75
N MET A 61 9.33 -2.67 -15.44
CA MET A 61 8.94 -1.41 -14.81
C MET A 61 9.96 -0.35 -15.15
N ASP A 62 9.54 0.61 -15.97
CA ASP A 62 10.30 1.82 -16.20
C ASP A 62 9.95 2.83 -15.10
N ALA A 63 10.96 3.27 -14.34
CA ALA A 63 10.80 4.29 -13.32
C ALA A 63 10.27 5.63 -13.89
N ALA A 64 10.42 5.87 -15.20
CA ALA A 64 9.90 7.06 -15.87
C ALA A 64 8.44 6.89 -16.35
N THR A 65 7.94 5.66 -16.46
CA THR A 65 6.62 5.38 -17.00
C THR A 65 5.76 4.74 -15.93
N ASP A 66 4.91 5.56 -15.31
CA ASP A 66 3.78 5.14 -14.47
C ASP A 66 2.89 4.14 -15.23
N ALA A 67 3.26 2.86 -15.27
CA ALA A 67 2.33 1.79 -15.59
C ALA A 67 1.86 1.06 -14.32
N PRO A 68 1.42 1.75 -13.23
CA PRO A 68 1.10 1.11 -11.97
C PRO A 68 -0.11 0.16 -12.07
N SER A 69 -0.88 0.21 -13.16
CA SER A 69 -1.97 -0.76 -13.40
C SER A 69 -1.51 -2.06 -14.07
N SER A 70 -0.30 -2.14 -14.61
CA SER A 70 0.22 -3.35 -15.28
C SER A 70 1.01 -4.28 -14.36
N PHE A 71 1.18 -3.89 -13.09
CA PHE A 71 1.96 -4.61 -12.09
C PHE A 71 1.10 -4.95 -10.87
N GLU A 72 1.31 -6.15 -10.32
CA GLU A 72 0.71 -6.60 -9.05
C GLU A 72 1.76 -6.51 -7.94
N VAL A 73 1.33 -6.05 -6.77
CA VAL A 73 2.13 -6.02 -5.54
C VAL A 73 2.23 -7.43 -4.98
N VAL A 74 3.45 -7.96 -4.88
CA VAL A 74 3.75 -9.29 -4.31
C VAL A 74 4.42 -9.23 -2.94
N ALA A 75 4.90 -8.06 -2.53
CA ALA A 75 5.42 -7.79 -1.19
C ALA A 75 5.19 -6.32 -0.84
N ALA A 76 4.98 -6.03 0.44
CA ALA A 76 4.83 -4.65 0.91
C ALA A 76 5.26 -4.50 2.37
N CYS A 77 6.00 -3.44 2.67
CA CYS A 77 6.31 -3.05 4.04
C CYS A 77 6.33 -1.54 4.22
N TYR A 78 6.43 -1.10 5.47
CA TYR A 78 6.68 0.28 5.81
C TYR A 78 8.07 0.43 6.42
N ASP A 79 8.84 1.39 5.93
CA ASP A 79 10.03 1.92 6.60
C ASP A 79 9.73 3.36 7.05
N GLY A 80 9.46 3.54 8.34
CA GLY A 80 8.94 4.82 8.85
C GLY A 80 7.63 5.23 8.16
N ALA A 81 7.65 6.35 7.44
CA ALA A 81 6.49 6.88 6.69
C ALA A 81 6.47 6.44 5.21
N GLU A 82 7.45 5.66 4.76
CA GLU A 82 7.58 5.26 3.36
C GLU A 82 6.98 3.86 3.15
N LEU A 83 6.12 3.72 2.14
CA LEU A 83 5.55 2.45 1.68
C LEU A 83 6.47 1.87 0.61
N HIS A 84 7.03 0.69 0.86
CA HIS A 84 7.86 -0.03 -0.10
C HIS A 84 7.05 -1.18 -0.69
N LEU A 85 6.96 -1.24 -2.02
CA LEU A 85 6.18 -2.21 -2.77
C LEU A 85 7.11 -3.05 -3.66
N GLY A 86 7.15 -4.35 -3.45
CA GLY A 86 7.71 -5.31 -4.39
C GLY A 86 6.65 -5.73 -5.41
N VAL A 87 6.96 -5.64 -6.69
CA VAL A 87 5.95 -5.76 -7.75
C VAL A 87 6.44 -6.61 -8.91
N ILE A 88 5.51 -7.24 -9.63
CA ILE A 88 5.79 -7.98 -10.87
C ILE A 88 4.72 -7.69 -11.93
N PRO A 89 5.01 -7.89 -13.23
CA PRO A 89 4.02 -7.76 -14.29
C PRO A 89 2.82 -8.67 -14.08
N LEU A 90 1.61 -8.15 -14.32
CA LEU A 90 0.37 -8.93 -14.22
C LEU A 90 0.39 -10.19 -15.09
N THR A 91 1.11 -10.16 -16.22
CA THR A 91 1.26 -11.31 -17.13
C THR A 91 2.00 -12.48 -16.51
N GLY A 92 2.87 -12.24 -15.51
CA GLY A 92 3.60 -13.26 -14.78
C GLY A 92 2.89 -13.76 -13.52
N VAL A 93 1.77 -13.12 -13.12
CA VAL A 93 1.07 -13.48 -11.88
C VAL A 93 0.32 -14.81 -12.02
N THR A 94 0.71 -15.78 -11.21
CA THR A 94 0.03 -17.07 -11.06
C THR A 94 -0.59 -17.22 -9.68
N ASN A 95 -1.45 -18.24 -9.50
CA ASN A 95 -2.02 -18.54 -8.17
C ASN A 95 -0.92 -18.91 -7.16
N ASP A 96 0.05 -19.72 -7.56
CA ASP A 96 1.18 -20.09 -6.70
C ASP A 96 1.97 -18.85 -6.24
N ILE A 97 2.21 -17.89 -7.15
CA ILE A 97 2.88 -16.64 -6.78
C ILE A 97 2.05 -15.85 -5.76
N ARG A 98 0.73 -15.76 -5.96
CA ARG A 98 -0.16 -15.07 -5.01
C ARG A 98 -0.19 -15.73 -3.64
N GLU A 99 -0.15 -17.06 -3.59
CA GLU A 99 -0.11 -17.81 -2.33
C GLU A 99 1.20 -17.55 -1.59
N ARG A 100 2.35 -17.66 -2.27
CA ARG A 100 3.66 -17.35 -1.69
C ARG A 100 3.79 -15.89 -1.26
N ALA A 101 3.26 -14.96 -2.06
CA ALA A 101 3.19 -13.54 -1.73
C ALA A 101 2.41 -13.29 -0.43
N ARG A 102 1.22 -13.90 -0.30
CA ARG A 102 0.40 -13.79 0.93
C ARG A 102 1.06 -14.42 2.15
N ALA A 103 1.95 -15.40 1.94
CA ALA A 103 2.77 -15.99 2.99
C ALA A 103 3.99 -15.13 3.37
N GLY A 104 4.24 -14.00 2.69
CA GLY A 104 5.36 -13.09 2.95
C GLY A 104 6.70 -13.58 2.39
N GLU A 105 6.70 -14.56 1.48
CA GLU A 105 7.95 -15.17 1.00
C GLU A 105 8.88 -14.20 0.24
N TYR A 106 8.31 -13.11 -0.29
CA TYR A 106 9.02 -12.10 -1.08
C TYR A 106 9.38 -10.84 -0.28
N ASP A 107 8.97 -10.73 1.00
CA ASP A 107 9.16 -9.49 1.78
C ASP A 107 10.64 -9.08 1.85
N LYS A 108 11.53 -10.05 2.06
CA LYS A 108 13.00 -9.86 2.11
C LYS A 108 13.64 -9.39 0.81
N LEU A 109 12.92 -9.46 -0.32
CA LEU A 109 13.42 -9.04 -1.62
C LEU A 109 13.22 -7.53 -1.83
N VAL A 110 12.36 -6.90 -1.03
CA VAL A 110 12.04 -5.48 -1.15
C VAL A 110 13.04 -4.66 -0.32
N PRO A 111 13.78 -3.72 -0.94
CA PRO A 111 14.64 -2.81 -0.20
C PRO A 111 13.86 -2.02 0.85
N GLY A 112 14.35 -2.01 2.10
CA GLY A 112 13.70 -1.36 3.25
C GLY A 112 12.85 -2.30 4.11
N CYS A 113 12.53 -3.49 3.61
CA CYS A 113 11.79 -4.50 4.37
C CYS A 113 12.77 -5.43 5.10
N ASN A 114 12.93 -5.25 6.42
CA ASN A 114 13.77 -6.09 7.31
C ASN A 114 12.98 -6.65 8.49
#